data_AF-A0A2T3NN20-F1
#
_entry.id   AF-A0A2T3NN20-F1
#
_cell.length_a   1.000
_cell.length_b   1.000
_cell.length_c   1.000
_cell.angle_alpha   90.00
_cell.angle_beta   90.00
_cell.angle_gamma   90.00
#
_symmetry.space_group_name_H-M   'P 1'
#
loop_
_entity.id
_entity.type
_entity.pdbx_description
1 polymer ?
#
loop_
_entity_poly.entity_id
_entity_poly.type
_entity_poly.pdbx_seq_one_letter_code
_entity_poly.pdbx_strand_id
1 'polypeptide(L)'
;MKLRALLLASAMILPTTSFASTAPLAAGVFLGSPTSGLTLQYWDRVQFGLGLDTLSFSVDAKWYLSEFTGRTDLAPFYTYTGLQWVDDNEDDWGPRAGLGFILPIGSAHMYAEAGPTWYVDSSNIEFEGALGFRFQL
;
A
#
# COMPACT_ATOMS: atom_id res chain seq x y z
N MET A 1 8.98 3.30 -40.14
CA MET A 1 8.42 3.24 -38.77
C MET A 1 8.50 4.63 -38.15
N LYS A 2 7.49 5.46 -38.41
CA LYS A 2 6.48 5.95 -37.46
C LYS A 2 7.03 6.93 -36.39
N LEU A 3 7.20 8.18 -36.84
CA LEU A 3 7.30 9.42 -36.04
C LEU A 3 6.22 9.51 -34.91
N ARG A 4 5.11 8.78 -35.09
CA ARG A 4 4.01 8.63 -34.11
C ARG A 4 4.43 7.96 -32.80
N ALA A 5 5.48 7.14 -32.79
CA ALA A 5 5.96 6.49 -31.56
C ALA A 5 6.74 7.46 -30.65
N LEU A 6 7.41 8.46 -31.25
CA LEU A 6 8.19 9.44 -30.49
C LEU A 6 7.29 10.51 -29.83
N LEU A 7 6.17 10.86 -30.47
CA LEU A 7 5.15 11.75 -29.90
C LEU A 7 4.40 11.11 -28.73
N LEU A 8 4.22 9.79 -28.71
CA LEU A 8 3.65 9.08 -27.54
C LEU A 8 4.64 9.00 -26.36
N ALA A 9 5.95 8.89 -26.63
CA ALA A 9 6.96 8.89 -25.57
C ALA A 9 7.10 10.26 -24.87
N SER A 10 6.82 11.36 -25.58
CA SER A 10 6.86 12.72 -25.01
C SER A 10 5.64 13.06 -24.14
N ALA A 11 4.58 12.25 -24.15
CA ALA A 11 3.38 12.45 -23.32
C ALA A 11 3.52 11.89 -21.89
N MET A 12 4.63 11.22 -21.56
CA MET A 12 4.92 10.75 -20.19
C MET A 12 5.71 11.75 -19.33
N ILE A 13 5.84 13.01 -19.77
CA ILE A 13 6.29 14.09 -18.87
C ILE A 13 5.03 14.73 -18.29
N LEU A 14 4.36 14.00 -17.39
CA LEU A 14 3.32 14.59 -16.56
C LEU A 14 4.01 15.36 -15.43
N PRO A 15 3.72 16.66 -15.24
CA PRO A 15 4.11 17.35 -14.02
C PRO A 15 3.28 16.74 -12.88
N THR A 16 3.88 15.83 -12.11
CA THR A 16 3.30 15.32 -10.86
C THR A 16 3.46 16.38 -9.77
N THR A 17 2.75 17.50 -9.91
CA THR A 17 2.64 18.50 -8.84
C THR A 17 1.19 18.59 -8.43
N SER A 18 0.77 17.65 -7.59
CA SER A 18 -0.43 17.76 -6.74
C SER A 18 -0.31 16.76 -5.58
N PHE A 19 0.74 16.91 -4.76
CA PHE A 19 0.74 16.35 -3.41
C PHE A 19 0.00 17.33 -2.50
N ALA A 20 -1.32 17.32 -2.56
CA ALA A 20 -2.17 17.95 -1.56
C ALA A 20 -3.55 17.33 -1.66
N SER A 21 -3.64 16.06 -1.29
CA SER A 21 -4.95 15.51 -1.00
C SER A 21 -5.30 15.81 0.45
N THR A 22 -6.14 16.83 0.63
CA THR A 22 -6.55 17.42 1.92
C THR A 22 -7.49 16.53 2.73
N ALA A 23 -7.94 15.40 2.18
CA ALA A 23 -8.85 14.53 2.89
C ALA A 23 -8.05 13.55 3.76
N PRO A 24 -8.23 13.62 5.10
CA PRO A 24 -7.46 12.83 6.05
C PRO A 24 -7.81 11.34 5.98
N LEU A 25 -8.80 10.96 5.17
CA LEU A 25 -9.34 9.63 5.08
C LEU A 25 -9.38 9.18 3.61
N ALA A 26 -8.94 7.95 3.36
CA ALA A 26 -9.16 7.27 2.10
C ALA A 26 -9.66 5.86 2.36
N ALA A 27 -10.57 5.37 1.54
CA ALA A 27 -11.10 4.01 1.66
C ALA A 27 -11.02 3.29 0.32
N GLY A 28 -10.91 1.97 0.35
CA GLY A 28 -10.64 1.22 -0.86
C GLY A 28 -10.72 -0.28 -0.69
N VAL A 29 -10.24 -0.97 -1.71
CA VAL A 29 -10.13 -2.43 -1.77
C VAL A 29 -8.69 -2.83 -2.03
N PHE A 30 -8.35 -4.04 -1.62
CA PHE A 30 -7.05 -4.64 -1.92
C PHE A 30 -7.19 -6.13 -2.25
N LEU A 31 -6.29 -6.59 -3.10
CA LEU A 31 -6.14 -7.97 -3.51
C LEU A 31 -4.71 -8.40 -3.14
N GLY A 32 -4.58 -9.51 -2.43
CA GLY A 32 -3.26 -9.91 -1.97
C GLY A 32 -3.23 -11.22 -1.19
N SER A 33 -2.05 -11.51 -0.67
CA SER A 33 -1.80 -12.53 0.33
C SER A 33 -1.73 -11.87 1.71
N PRO A 34 -2.34 -12.46 2.74
CA PRO A 34 -3.00 -13.77 2.75
C PRO A 34 -4.49 -13.71 2.34
N THR A 35 -5.02 -12.52 2.10
CA THR A 35 -6.46 -12.31 1.84
C THR A 35 -6.67 -11.04 1.04
N SER A 36 -7.87 -10.92 0.48
CA SER A 36 -8.35 -9.71 -0.19
C SER A 36 -9.44 -9.06 0.64
N GLY A 37 -9.61 -7.75 0.53
CA GLY A 37 -10.61 -7.07 1.33
C GLY A 37 -10.63 -5.56 1.23
N LEU A 38 -11.01 -4.91 2.33
CA LEU A 38 -11.21 -3.47 2.43
C LEU A 38 -10.03 -2.81 3.12
N THR A 39 -9.66 -1.63 2.66
CA THR A 39 -8.59 -0.83 3.27
C THR A 39 -9.09 0.56 3.61
N LEU A 40 -8.64 1.09 4.73
CA LEU A 40 -8.92 2.45 5.18
C LEU A 40 -7.61 3.10 5.60
N GLN A 41 -7.27 4.24 5.02
CA GLN A 41 -6.06 4.99 5.31
C GLN A 41 -6.44 6.30 6.02
N TYR A 42 -5.74 6.59 7.11
CA TYR A 42 -5.85 7.82 7.88
C TYR A 42 -4.54 8.61 7.88
N TRP A 43 -4.60 9.91 7.58
CA TRP A 43 -3.49 10.86 7.53
C TRP A 43 -2.26 10.40 6.72
N ASP A 44 -2.47 9.55 5.71
CA ASP A 44 -1.43 8.93 4.87
C ASP A 44 -0.33 8.15 5.62
N ARG A 45 -0.46 8.01 6.94
CA ARG A 45 0.52 7.42 7.85
C ARG A 45 0.01 6.17 8.53
N VAL A 46 -1.31 6.01 8.66
CA VAL A 46 -1.91 4.83 9.29
C VAL A 46 -2.85 4.18 8.28
N GLN A 47 -2.76 2.87 8.18
CA GLN A 47 -3.55 2.06 7.28
C GLN A 47 -4.16 0.91 8.06
N PHE A 48 -5.45 0.71 7.83
CA PHE A 48 -6.23 -0.40 8.34
C PHE A 48 -6.60 -1.28 7.15
N GLY A 49 -6.49 -2.60 7.34
CA GLY A 49 -6.94 -3.59 6.36
C GLY A 49 -7.88 -4.58 7.03
N LEU A 50 -8.99 -4.89 6.37
CA LEU A 50 -9.93 -5.92 6.78
C LEU A 50 -10.06 -6.92 5.65
N GLY A 51 -9.54 -8.13 5.86
CA GLY A 51 -9.67 -9.26 4.95
C GLY A 51 -11.08 -9.86 4.99
N LEU A 52 -11.63 -10.19 3.83
CA LEU A 52 -12.98 -10.73 3.68
C LEU A 52 -13.01 -12.21 3.30
N ASP A 53 -12.03 -12.68 2.52
CA ASP A 53 -11.97 -14.09 2.09
C ASP A 53 -11.59 -14.98 3.27
N THR A 54 -10.44 -14.68 3.87
CA THR A 54 -10.09 -15.08 5.23
C THR A 54 -10.24 -13.85 6.12
N LEU A 55 -11.01 -13.97 7.19
CA LEU A 55 -11.24 -12.85 8.10
C LEU A 55 -9.90 -12.44 8.69
N SER A 56 -9.47 -11.22 8.39
CA SER A 56 -8.22 -10.71 8.89
C SER A 56 -8.35 -9.24 9.24
N PHE A 57 -7.49 -8.79 10.14
CA PHE A 57 -7.36 -7.40 10.49
C PHE A 57 -5.89 -7.01 10.53
N SER A 58 -5.57 -5.86 9.94
CA SER A 58 -4.22 -5.31 9.93
C SER A 58 -4.23 -3.83 10.28
N VAL A 59 -3.18 -3.40 10.99
CA VAL A 59 -2.91 -2.00 11.28
C VAL A 59 -1.44 -1.72 10.98
N ASP A 60 -1.22 -0.86 10.00
CA ASP A 60 0.11 -0.52 9.49
C ASP A 60 0.38 0.98 9.70
N ALA A 61 1.55 1.29 10.24
CA ALA A 61 2.12 2.63 10.20
C ALA A 61 3.08 2.74 9.00
N LYS A 62 3.03 3.88 8.31
CA LYS A 62 3.74 4.15 7.05
C LYS A 62 4.72 5.31 7.20
N TRP A 63 5.87 5.16 6.57
CA TRP A 63 6.88 6.22 6.47
C TRP A 63 7.40 6.33 5.05
N TYR A 64 7.30 7.53 4.47
CA TYR A 64 7.75 7.79 3.11
C TYR A 64 9.27 7.88 3.02
N LEU A 65 9.86 7.20 2.04
CA LEU A 65 11.31 7.18 1.87
C LEU A 65 11.87 8.57 1.53
N SER A 66 11.08 9.40 0.86
CA SER A 66 11.43 10.79 0.56
C SER A 66 11.64 11.63 1.82
N GLU A 67 10.89 11.40 2.90
CA GLU A 67 11.03 12.11 4.18
C GLU A 67 12.36 11.79 4.85
N PHE A 68 12.81 10.54 4.78
CA PHE A 68 14.08 10.12 5.40
C PHE A 68 15.31 10.50 4.59
N THR A 69 15.21 10.43 3.26
CA THR A 69 16.37 10.57 2.37
C THR A 69 16.50 11.97 1.76
N GLY A 70 15.48 12.81 1.89
CA GLY A 70 15.40 14.12 1.23
C GLY A 70 15.27 14.03 -0.29
N ARG A 71 15.05 12.83 -0.83
CA ARG A 71 15.00 12.53 -2.26
C ARG A 71 13.56 12.52 -2.77
N THR A 72 13.23 13.46 -3.64
CA THR A 72 11.88 13.59 -4.21
C THR A 72 11.54 12.48 -5.20
N ASP A 73 12.54 11.83 -5.80
CA ASP A 73 12.34 10.67 -6.68
C ASP A 73 11.85 9.43 -5.94
N LEU A 74 12.02 9.39 -4.62
CA LEU A 74 11.50 8.32 -3.75
C LEU A 74 10.14 8.65 -3.14
N ALA A 75 9.50 9.75 -3.53
CA ALA A 75 8.17 10.13 -3.04
C ALA A 75 7.09 9.05 -3.21
N PRO A 76 7.09 8.23 -4.29
CA PRO A 76 6.13 7.14 -4.42
C PRO A 76 6.39 5.96 -3.48
N PHE A 77 7.56 5.88 -2.85
CA PHE A 77 7.95 4.72 -2.05
C PHE A 77 7.79 5.02 -0.56
N TYR A 78 7.31 4.02 0.17
CA TYR A 78 7.23 4.04 1.61
C TYR A 78 7.67 2.69 2.19
N THR A 79 8.01 2.69 3.47
CA THR A 79 8.10 1.48 4.26
C THR A 79 6.94 1.46 5.24
N TYR A 80 6.52 0.27 5.64
CA TYR A 80 5.49 0.12 6.65
C TYR A 80 5.93 -0.90 7.70
N THR A 81 5.38 -0.74 8.90
CA THR A 81 5.43 -1.74 9.96
C THR A 81 4.07 -1.77 10.65
N GLY A 82 3.66 -2.93 11.12
CA GLY A 82 2.32 -3.10 11.61
C GLY A 82 2.11 -4.41 12.32
N LEU A 83 0.86 -4.64 12.67
CA LEU A 83 0.38 -5.89 13.22
C LEU A 83 -0.72 -6.43 12.31
N GLN A 84 -0.78 -7.75 12.21
CA GLN A 84 -1.79 -8.47 11.47
C GLN A 84 -2.30 -9.63 12.30
N TRP A 85 -3.60 -9.85 12.24
CA TRP A 85 -4.30 -11.00 12.79
C TRP A 85 -5.12 -11.63 11.67
N VAL A 86 -5.10 -12.97 11.59
CA VAL A 86 -5.78 -13.76 10.58
C VAL A 86 -6.48 -14.93 11.28
N ASP A 87 -7.79 -15.05 11.07
CA ASP A 87 -8.61 -16.20 11.48
C ASP A 87 -8.55 -17.27 10.38
N ASP A 88 -7.38 -17.88 10.23
CA ASP A 88 -7.24 -19.18 9.57
C ASP A 88 -7.08 -20.24 10.68
N ASN A 89 -7.30 -21.53 10.40
CA ASN A 89 -7.47 -22.67 11.33
C ASN A 89 -6.55 -22.78 12.58
N GLU A 90 -5.51 -21.95 12.71
CA GLU A 90 -4.58 -21.84 13.84
C GLU A 90 -4.65 -20.49 14.61
N ASP A 91 -5.55 -19.56 14.23
CA ASP A 91 -5.70 -18.20 14.79
C ASP A 91 -4.36 -17.46 14.90
N ASP A 92 -3.83 -16.97 13.78
CA ASP A 92 -2.46 -16.50 13.68
C ASP A 92 -2.37 -14.96 13.75
N TRP A 93 -1.55 -14.43 14.68
CA TRP A 93 -1.18 -13.01 14.71
C TRP A 93 0.33 -12.80 14.65
N GLY A 94 0.72 -11.63 14.16
CA GLY A 94 2.11 -11.35 13.91
C GLY A 94 2.44 -9.90 13.61
N PRO A 95 3.65 -9.44 13.95
CA PRO A 95 4.19 -8.23 13.36
C PRO A 95 4.48 -8.44 11.87
N ARG A 96 4.22 -7.40 11.09
CA ARG A 96 4.59 -7.35 9.67
C ARG A 96 5.36 -6.09 9.38
N ALA A 97 6.23 -6.16 8.38
CA ALA A 97 6.93 -4.98 7.87
C ALA A 97 7.21 -5.16 6.39
N GLY A 98 7.38 -4.05 5.67
CA GLY A 98 7.62 -4.15 4.25
C GLY A 98 7.89 -2.83 3.56
N LEU A 99 7.86 -2.93 2.24
CA LEU A 99 7.97 -1.82 1.32
C LEU A 99 6.67 -1.68 0.55
N GLY A 100 6.30 -0.43 0.32
CA GLY A 100 5.15 -0.09 -0.47
C GLY A 100 5.47 0.99 -1.49
N PHE A 101 4.59 1.04 -2.47
CA PHE A 101 4.64 1.95 -3.59
C PHE A 101 3.24 2.50 -3.82
N ILE A 102 3.11 3.81 -4.01
CA ILE A 102 1.84 4.50 -4.23
C ILE A 102 1.91 5.34 -5.50
N LEU A 103 0.87 5.21 -6.31
CA LEU A 103 0.65 5.99 -7.52
C LEU A 103 -0.66 6.77 -7.43
N PRO A 104 -0.60 8.11 -7.42
CA PRO A 104 -1.80 8.91 -7.53
C PRO A 104 -2.36 8.89 -8.96
N ILE A 105 -3.65 8.56 -9.08
CA ILE A 105 -4.41 8.49 -10.32
C ILE A 105 -5.69 9.31 -10.14
N GLY A 106 -5.61 10.62 -10.42
CA GLY A 106 -6.73 11.54 -10.24
C GLY A 106 -7.13 11.66 -8.76
N SER A 107 -8.38 11.33 -8.44
CA SER A 107 -8.92 11.33 -7.07
C SER A 107 -8.70 10.02 -6.31
N ALA A 108 -7.93 9.10 -6.88
CA ALA A 108 -7.68 7.79 -6.32
C ALA A 108 -6.18 7.49 -6.24
N HIS A 109 -5.81 6.60 -5.34
CA HIS A 109 -4.46 6.11 -5.14
C HIS A 109 -4.44 4.61 -5.40
N MET A 110 -3.63 4.21 -6.38
CA MET A 110 -3.25 2.81 -6.53
C MET A 110 -2.02 2.56 -5.67
N TYR A 111 -1.96 1.44 -4.98
CA TYR A 111 -0.79 1.09 -4.18
C TYR A 111 -0.44 -0.38 -4.33
N ALA A 112 0.82 -0.68 -4.06
CA ALA A 112 1.39 -2.01 -4.02
C ALA A 112 2.26 -2.14 -2.77
N GLU A 113 2.11 -3.22 -2.01
CA GLU A 113 2.86 -3.51 -0.79
C GLU A 113 3.40 -4.92 -0.85
N ALA A 114 4.61 -5.13 -0.32
CA ALA A 114 5.18 -6.44 -0.14
C ALA A 114 6.15 -6.46 1.04
N GLY A 115 6.13 -7.56 1.80
CA GLY A 115 7.01 -7.71 2.95
C GLY A 115 6.74 -8.97 3.77
N PRO A 116 7.64 -9.30 4.70
CA PRO A 116 7.44 -10.41 5.61
C PRO A 116 6.40 -10.09 6.70
N THR A 117 5.61 -11.10 7.03
CA THR A 117 4.78 -11.20 8.25
C THR A 117 5.34 -12.35 9.08
N TRP A 118 5.65 -12.09 10.34
CA TRP A 118 6.09 -13.14 11.28
C TRP A 118 4.91 -13.56 12.14
N TYR A 119 4.35 -14.73 11.87
CA TYR A 119 3.31 -15.33 12.66
C TYR A 119 3.90 -15.93 13.94
N VAL A 120 3.48 -15.39 15.08
CA VAL A 120 4.09 -15.73 16.38
C VAL A 120 3.65 -17.10 16.85
N ASP A 121 2.38 -17.44 16.61
CA ASP A 121 1.78 -18.70 17.10
C ASP A 121 2.27 -19.90 16.28
N SER A 122 2.26 -19.81 14.95
CA SER A 122 2.88 -20.81 14.06
C SER A 122 4.42 -20.72 14.00
N SER A 123 5.04 -19.69 14.60
CA SER A 123 6.49 -19.42 14.55
C SER A 123 7.07 -19.42 13.12
N ASN A 124 6.25 -19.03 12.14
CA ASN A 124 6.60 -19.03 10.73
C ASN A 124 6.72 -17.60 10.18
N ILE A 125 7.59 -17.40 9.18
CA ILE A 125 7.72 -16.12 8.48
C ILE A 125 7.23 -16.32 7.05
N GLU A 126 6.23 -15.55 6.65
CA GLU A 126 5.66 -15.60 5.32
C GLU A 126 5.89 -14.28 4.59
N PHE A 127 6.13 -14.36 3.29
CA PHE A 127 6.28 -13.16 2.46
C PHE A 127 4.96 -12.86 1.76
N GLU A 128 4.38 -11.73 2.11
CA GLU A 128 3.06 -11.31 1.65
C GLU A 128 3.16 -10.13 0.71
N GLY A 129 2.11 -9.96 -0.09
CA GLY A 129 1.99 -8.80 -0.97
C GLY A 129 0.55 -8.48 -1.27
N ALA A 130 0.28 -7.19 -1.46
CA ALA A 130 -1.05 -6.67 -1.75
C ALA A 130 -0.98 -5.58 -2.83
N LEU A 131 -1.96 -5.58 -3.71
CA LEU A 131 -2.24 -4.50 -4.65
C LEU A 131 -3.61 -3.95 -4.30
N GLY A 132 -3.74 -2.63 -4.19
CA GLY A 132 -5.03 -2.05 -3.87
C GLY A 132 -5.27 -0.69 -4.49
N PHE A 133 -6.51 -0.26 -4.34
CA PHE A 133 -7.01 0.97 -4.90
C PHE A 133 -7.86 1.68 -3.86
N ARG A 134 -7.55 2.95 -3.58
CA ARG A 134 -8.21 3.77 -2.56
C ARG A 134 -8.73 5.06 -3.18
N PHE A 135 -9.89 5.50 -2.73
CA PHE A 135 -10.48 6.78 -3.07
C PHE A 135 -10.38 7.71 -1.88
N GLN A 136 -10.00 8.96 -2.12
CA GLN A 136 -10.05 9.98 -1.08
C GLN A 136 -11.52 10.30 -0.74
N LEU A 137 -11.82 10.43 0.55
CA LEU A 137 -13.16 10.71 1.06
C LEU A 137 -13.30 12.14 1.57
#